data_AF-A0A529KWZ2-F1
#
_entry.id   AF-A0A529KWZ2-F1
#
_cell.length_a   1.000
_cell.length_b   1.000
_cell.length_c   1.000
_cell.angle_alpha   90.00
_cell.angle_beta   90.00
_cell.angle_gamma   90.00
#
_symmetry.space_group_name_H-M   'P 1'
#
loop_
_entity.id
_entity.type
_entity.pdbx_description
1 polymer ?
#
loop_
_entity_poly.entity_id
_entity_poly.type
_entity_poly.pdbx_seq_one_letter_code
_entity_poly.pdbx_strand_id
1 'polypeptide(L)'
;AINQLLLKHKVIFFRGQEHLDDAEQELFARRLGNLVPHPTQGPAAGTASILNLDSGRGGGRADQWHTDVTFVDAYPKFSVLRGVVIPAAGGDTIWSNTHAAYENLPAPLKILADNLWAIHSNAYD
;
A
#
# COMPACT_ATOMS: atom_id res chain seq x y z
N ALA A 1 -12.00 -13.05 9.55
CA ALA A 1 -11.83 -13.62 8.20
C ALA A 1 -10.91 -12.76 7.31
N ILE A 2 -11.23 -11.48 7.05
CA ILE A 2 -10.49 -10.60 6.13
C ILE A 2 -8.99 -10.53 6.41
N ASN A 3 -8.58 -10.26 7.65
CA ASN A 3 -7.16 -10.18 8.01
C ASN A 3 -6.38 -11.48 7.66
N GLN A 4 -6.99 -12.66 7.88
CA GLN A 4 -6.36 -13.94 7.53
C GLN A 4 -6.23 -14.13 6.01
N LEU A 5 -7.25 -13.72 5.25
CA LEU A 5 -7.19 -13.73 3.79
C LEU A 5 -6.11 -12.77 3.28
N LEU A 6 -5.98 -11.58 3.86
CA LEU A 6 -4.95 -10.62 3.49
C LEU A 6 -3.55 -11.16 3.79
N LEU A 7 -3.33 -11.76 4.96
CA LEU A 7 -2.04 -12.40 5.29
C LEU A 7 -1.71 -13.55 4.34
N LYS A 8 -2.70 -14.34 3.92
CA LYS A 8 -2.50 -15.45 2.97
C LYS A 8 -2.20 -14.94 1.56
N HIS A 9 -3.08 -14.10 1.02
CA HIS A 9 -3.11 -13.70 -0.38
C HIS A 9 -2.30 -12.44 -0.70
N LYS A 10 -1.83 -11.71 0.32
CA LYS A 10 -1.05 -10.46 0.26
C LYS A 10 -1.82 -9.25 -0.28
N VAL A 11 -2.72 -9.47 -1.24
CA VAL A 11 -3.65 -8.47 -1.80
C VAL A 11 -5.02 -9.11 -1.98
N ILE A 12 -6.08 -8.38 -1.64
CA ILE A 12 -7.47 -8.81 -1.82
C ILE A 12 -8.30 -7.64 -2.37
N PHE A 13 -9.34 -7.95 -3.14
CA PHE A 13 -10.21 -6.96 -3.78
C PHE A 13 -11.66 -7.18 -3.40
N PHE A 14 -12.37 -6.08 -3.13
CA PHE A 14 -13.81 -6.06 -2.94
C PHE A 14 -14.42 -5.22 -4.07
N ARG A 15 -15.27 -5.83 -4.90
CA ARG A 15 -15.97 -5.14 -6.00
C ARG A 15 -17.35 -4.66 -5.55
N GLY A 16 -17.94 -3.69 -6.26
CA GLY A 16 -19.29 -3.20 -5.98
C GLY A 16 -19.40 -2.43 -4.66
N GLN A 17 -18.36 -1.68 -4.30
CA GLN A 17 -18.27 -0.95 -3.03
C GLN A 17 -18.41 0.58 -3.24
N GLU A 18 -19.14 1.01 -4.27
CA GLU A 18 -19.33 2.42 -4.62
C GLU A 18 -20.16 3.19 -3.58
N HIS A 19 -20.85 2.47 -2.69
CA HIS A 19 -21.62 3.03 -1.60
C HIS A 19 -20.76 3.52 -0.43
N LEU A 20 -19.48 3.13 -0.36
CA LEU A 20 -18.61 3.46 0.76
C LEU A 20 -18.06 4.88 0.67
N ASP A 21 -18.19 5.66 1.73
CA ASP A 21 -17.59 6.99 1.88
C ASP A 21 -16.22 6.97 2.60
N ASP A 22 -15.64 8.15 2.81
CA ASP A 22 -14.36 8.35 3.49
C ASP A 22 -14.37 7.84 4.94
N ALA A 23 -15.47 8.10 5.66
CA ALA A 23 -15.64 7.66 7.04
C ALA A 23 -15.73 6.13 7.11
N GLU A 24 -16.46 5.50 6.19
CA GLU A 24 -16.59 4.06 6.10
C GLU A 24 -15.28 3.38 5.70
N GLN A 25 -14.49 3.98 4.80
CA GLN A 25 -13.14 3.52 4.46
C GLN A 25 -12.23 3.52 5.71
N GLU A 26 -12.25 4.60 6.51
CA GLU A 26 -11.48 4.66 7.76
C GLU A 26 -11.97 3.65 8.80
N LEU A 27 -13.29 3.50 8.96
CA LEU A 27 -13.87 2.52 9.87
C LEU A 27 -13.47 1.10 9.49
N PHE A 28 -13.42 0.78 8.21
CA PHE A 28 -12.93 -0.50 7.71
C PHE A 28 -11.43 -0.66 7.99
N ALA A 29 -10.61 0.33 7.66
CA ALA A 29 -9.16 0.29 7.87
C ALA A 29 -8.79 0.11 9.36
N ARG A 30 -9.56 0.71 10.28
CA ARG A 30 -9.40 0.53 11.75
C ARG A 30 -9.60 -0.93 12.21
N ARG A 31 -10.29 -1.77 11.44
CA ARG A 31 -10.40 -3.21 11.73
C ARG A 31 -9.10 -3.98 11.46
N LEU A 32 -8.16 -3.38 10.73
CA LEU A 32 -6.88 -3.98 10.34
C LEU A 32 -5.69 -3.46 11.15
N GLY A 33 -5.85 -2.34 11.86
CA GLY A 33 -4.84 -1.74 12.72
C GLY A 33 -5.11 -0.27 13.04
N ASN A 34 -4.13 0.40 13.64
CA ASN A 34 -4.18 1.84 13.85
C ASN A 34 -3.99 2.58 12.52
N LEU A 35 -4.74 3.66 12.32
CA LEU A 35 -4.56 4.52 11.16
C LEU A 35 -3.28 5.34 11.30
N VAL A 36 -2.51 5.42 10.23
CA VAL A 36 -1.27 6.19 10.15
C VAL A 36 -1.37 7.12 8.94
N PRO A 37 -1.33 8.45 9.11
CA PRO A 37 -1.35 9.37 7.99
C PRO A 37 -0.03 9.31 7.21
N HIS A 38 -0.07 9.64 5.92
CA HIS A 38 1.14 9.68 5.10
C HIS A 38 2.13 10.73 5.65
N PRO A 39 3.40 10.38 5.91
CA PRO A 39 4.30 11.23 6.68
C PRO A 39 4.65 12.57 6.00
N THR A 40 4.60 12.63 4.67
CA THR A 40 4.96 13.85 3.91
C THR A 40 3.75 14.64 3.39
N GLN A 41 2.58 14.03 3.29
CA GLN A 41 1.40 14.64 2.65
C GLN A 41 0.28 14.95 3.65
N GLY A 42 0.26 14.27 4.80
CA GLY A 42 -0.83 14.39 5.76
C GLY A 42 -2.17 13.84 5.25
N PRO A 43 -3.21 13.89 6.10
CA PRO A 43 -4.54 13.45 5.72
C PRO A 43 -5.33 14.52 4.97
N ALA A 44 -6.32 14.08 4.18
CA ALA A 44 -7.33 14.94 3.60
C ALA A 44 -8.15 15.65 4.69
N ALA A 45 -8.63 16.85 4.40
CA ALA A 45 -9.37 17.67 5.36
C ALA A 45 -10.57 16.92 5.93
N GLY A 46 -10.67 16.87 7.27
CA GLY A 46 -11.75 16.18 7.98
C GLY A 46 -11.56 14.67 8.14
N THR A 47 -10.44 14.11 7.69
CA THR A 47 -10.11 12.68 7.81
C THR A 47 -8.93 12.47 8.76
N ALA A 48 -8.78 11.27 9.31
CA ALA A 48 -7.67 10.90 10.17
C ALA A 48 -6.43 10.46 9.38
N SER A 49 -6.60 9.78 8.23
CA SER A 49 -5.46 9.25 7.46
C SER A 49 -5.67 9.12 5.95
N ILE A 50 -6.76 9.64 5.38
CA ILE A 50 -6.99 9.50 3.94
C ILE A 50 -6.01 10.35 3.15
N LEU A 51 -5.39 9.75 2.14
CA LEU A 51 -4.60 10.46 1.15
C LEU A 51 -5.34 10.43 -0.20
N ASN A 52 -5.62 11.59 -0.76
CA ASN A 52 -6.27 11.70 -2.06
C ASN A 52 -5.25 11.53 -3.19
N LEU A 53 -5.48 10.54 -4.05
CA LEU A 53 -4.70 10.32 -5.27
C LEU A 53 -5.49 10.83 -6.48
N ASP A 54 -5.08 11.97 -7.02
CA ASP A 54 -5.74 12.64 -8.15
C ASP A 54 -4.75 12.85 -9.32
N SER A 55 -4.90 12.04 -10.35
CA SER A 55 -4.07 12.11 -11.56
C SER A 55 -4.28 13.41 -12.35
N GLY A 56 -5.45 14.05 -12.23
CA GLY A 56 -5.74 15.34 -12.88
C GLY A 56 -5.01 16.53 -12.26
N ARG A 57 -4.47 16.36 -11.04
CA ARG A 57 -3.69 17.38 -10.31
C ARG A 57 -2.20 17.09 -10.27
N GLY A 58 -1.71 16.25 -11.19
CA GLY A 58 -0.29 15.87 -11.25
C GLY A 58 0.09 14.71 -10.33
N GLY A 59 -0.88 13.91 -9.86
CA GLY A 59 -0.68 12.77 -8.95
C GLY A 59 -0.08 11.49 -9.55
N GLY A 60 0.51 11.54 -10.74
CA GLY A 60 1.19 10.38 -11.34
C GLY A 60 2.62 10.24 -10.83
N ARG A 61 2.83 9.63 -9.66
CA ARG A 61 4.16 9.50 -9.04
C ARG A 61 4.61 8.06 -8.72
N ALA A 62 3.77 7.08 -9.00
CA ALA A 62 3.98 5.69 -8.60
C ALA A 62 4.08 4.75 -9.82
N ASP A 63 4.95 5.08 -10.78
CA ASP A 63 5.16 4.32 -12.02
C ASP A 63 6.36 3.35 -11.95
N GLN A 64 7.01 3.26 -10.79
CA GLN A 64 8.09 2.32 -10.51
C GLN A 64 7.65 1.27 -9.47
N TRP A 65 8.23 0.07 -9.52
CA TRP A 65 8.03 -0.94 -8.49
C TRP A 65 8.52 -0.42 -7.13
N HIS A 66 7.63 -0.36 -6.15
CA HIS A 66 7.94 0.13 -4.82
C HIS A 66 7.11 -0.60 -3.75
N THR A 67 7.43 -0.31 -2.49
CA THR A 67 6.59 -0.59 -1.33
C THR A 67 6.52 0.69 -0.49
N ASP A 68 5.31 1.02 -0.04
CA ASP A 68 5.01 2.32 0.57
C ASP A 68 5.86 2.59 1.83
N VAL A 69 6.44 3.78 1.90
CA VAL A 69 7.01 4.40 3.12
C VAL A 69 8.06 3.53 3.84
N THR A 70 8.88 2.78 3.11
CA THR A 70 9.93 1.94 3.73
C THR A 70 11.07 2.71 4.41
N PHE A 71 11.09 4.03 4.28
CA PHE A 71 12.07 4.92 4.91
C PHE A 71 11.74 5.30 6.37
N VAL A 72 10.64 4.80 6.95
CA VAL A 72 10.32 4.97 8.38
C VAL A 72 10.39 3.64 9.13
N ASP A 73 10.76 3.69 10.41
CA ASP A 73 10.96 2.48 11.24
C ASP A 73 9.71 1.60 11.34
N ALA A 74 8.54 2.21 11.58
CA ALA A 74 7.26 1.54 11.71
C ALA A 74 6.40 1.79 10.46
N TYR A 75 6.86 1.30 9.32
CA TYR A 75 6.17 1.44 8.03
C TYR A 75 4.79 0.76 8.02
N PRO A 76 3.88 1.16 7.10
CA PRO A 76 2.52 0.65 7.06
C PRO A 76 2.46 -0.88 6.88
N LYS A 77 1.68 -1.54 7.73
CA LYS A 77 1.40 -2.97 7.61
C LYS A 77 0.52 -3.29 6.39
N PHE A 78 -0.48 -2.44 6.15
CA PHE A 78 -1.46 -2.58 5.07
C PHE A 78 -1.91 -1.20 4.59
N SER A 79 -2.23 -1.10 3.30
CA SER A 79 -2.90 0.05 2.70
C SER A 79 -4.32 -0.34 2.28
N VAL A 80 -5.28 0.57 2.44
CA VAL A 80 -6.65 0.41 1.94
C VAL A 80 -6.90 1.45 0.87
N LEU A 81 -7.11 1.00 -0.36
CA LEU A 81 -7.38 1.85 -1.52
C LEU A 81 -8.82 1.67 -1.98
N ARG A 82 -9.51 2.79 -2.23
CA ARG A 82 -10.86 2.83 -2.80
C ARG A 82 -10.82 3.62 -4.11
N GLY A 83 -11.36 3.02 -5.16
CA GLY A 83 -11.57 3.71 -6.43
C GLY A 83 -12.71 4.71 -6.34
N VAL A 84 -12.45 6.00 -6.57
CA VAL A 84 -13.47 7.05 -6.56
C VAL A 84 -13.87 7.41 -7.99
N VAL A 85 -12.89 7.77 -8.81
CA VAL A 85 -13.06 8.01 -10.25
C VAL A 85 -12.02 7.16 -10.98
N ILE A 86 -12.48 6.22 -11.79
CA ILE A 86 -11.62 5.30 -12.56
C ILE A 86 -11.98 5.47 -14.05
N PRO A 87 -10.99 5.61 -14.95
CA PRO A 87 -11.26 5.67 -16.39
C PRO A 87 -11.85 4.34 -16.91
N ALA A 88 -12.54 4.38 -18.06
CA ALA A 88 -13.15 3.20 -18.64
C ALA A 88 -12.14 2.09 -19.01
N ALA A 89 -10.88 2.45 -19.23
CA ALA A 89 -9.77 1.52 -19.48
C ALA A 89 -8.43 2.15 -19.06
N GLY A 90 -7.44 1.29 -18.77
CA GLY A 90 -6.11 1.68 -18.31
C GLY A 90 -6.05 2.03 -16.82
N GLY A 91 -4.85 2.27 -16.30
CA GLY A 91 -4.64 2.56 -14.87
C GLY A 91 -4.57 1.32 -13.98
N ASP A 92 -4.29 0.16 -14.56
CA ASP A 92 -4.10 -1.08 -13.81
C ASP A 92 -2.97 -0.93 -12.80
N THR A 93 -3.19 -1.44 -11.59
CA THR A 93 -2.15 -1.58 -10.57
C THR A 93 -1.72 -3.04 -10.53
N ILE A 94 -0.42 -3.27 -10.49
CA ILE A 94 0.18 -4.60 -10.39
C ILE A 94 0.88 -4.76 -9.04
N TRP A 95 0.87 -5.98 -8.53
CA TRP A 95 1.51 -6.33 -7.26
C TRP A 95 2.43 -7.53 -7.46
N SER A 96 3.48 -7.60 -6.64
CA SER A 96 4.41 -8.72 -6.59
C SER A 96 4.48 -9.28 -5.17
N ASN A 97 4.66 -10.60 -5.05
CA ASN A 97 4.73 -11.29 -3.77
C ASN A 97 6.21 -11.49 -3.38
N THR A 98 6.72 -10.62 -2.53
CA THR A 98 8.12 -10.64 -2.06
C THR A 98 8.45 -11.88 -1.23
N HIS A 99 7.48 -12.44 -0.50
CA HIS A 99 7.68 -13.71 0.22
C HIS A 99 7.91 -14.87 -0.76
N ALA A 100 7.08 -14.98 -1.80
CA ALA A 100 7.27 -16.01 -2.83
C ALA A 100 8.57 -15.79 -3.62
N ALA A 101 8.95 -14.54 -3.90
CA ALA A 101 10.22 -14.23 -4.54
C ALA A 101 11.41 -14.70 -3.70
N TYR A 102 11.40 -14.42 -2.40
CA TYR A 102 12.43 -14.83 -1.46
C TYR A 102 12.50 -16.36 -1.30
N GLU A 103 11.36 -17.06 -1.19
CA GLU A 103 11.33 -18.52 -1.09
C GLU A 103 11.88 -19.23 -2.33
N ASN A 104 11.78 -18.60 -3.50
CA ASN A 104 12.31 -19.14 -4.76
C ASN A 104 13.78 -18.76 -5.02
N LEU A 105 14.44 -18.06 -4.10
CA LEU A 105 15.88 -17.77 -4.26
C LEU A 105 16.70 -19.06 -4.14
N PRO A 106 17.76 -19.22 -4.97
CA PRO A 106 18.81 -20.21 -4.72
C PRO A 106 19.38 -20.05 -3.31
N ALA A 107 19.70 -21.16 -2.64
CA ALA A 107 20.19 -21.15 -1.27
C ALA A 107 21.34 -20.14 -1.00
N PRO A 108 22.35 -19.98 -1.88
CA PRO A 108 23.39 -18.97 -1.66
C PRO A 108 22.87 -17.52 -1.62
N LEU A 109 21.87 -17.19 -2.44
CA LEU A 109 21.28 -15.84 -2.46
C LEU A 109 20.35 -15.61 -1.27
N LYS A 110 19.67 -16.66 -0.80
CA LYS A 110 18.86 -16.61 0.43
C LYS A 110 19.74 -16.31 1.64
N ILE A 111 20.87 -17.03 1.79
CA ILE A 111 21.87 -16.79 2.83
C ILE A 111 22.43 -15.36 2.74
N LEU A 112 22.75 -14.89 1.53
CA LEU A 112 23.20 -13.51 1.35
C LEU A 112 22.15 -12.51 1.85
N ALA A 113 20.90 -12.64 1.42
CA ALA A 113 19.82 -11.75 1.81
C ALA A 113 19.58 -11.74 3.33
N ASP A 114 19.69 -12.89 4.00
CA ASP A 114 19.49 -13.03 5.45
C ASP A 114 20.54 -12.30 6.29
N ASN A 115 21.70 -11.98 5.71
CA ASN A 115 22.83 -11.39 6.41
C ASN A 115 23.13 -9.94 6.01
N LEU A 116 22.34 -9.36 5.12
CA LEU A 116 22.53 -7.99 4.63
C LEU A 116 21.48 -7.03 5.20
N TRP A 117 21.88 -5.77 5.22
CA TRP A 117 21.01 -4.63 5.55
C TRP A 117 20.92 -3.70 4.36
N ALA A 118 19.73 -3.13 4.16
CA ALA A 118 19.48 -2.08 3.16
C ALA A 118 19.10 -0.79 3.87
N ILE A 119 19.59 0.34 3.36
CA ILE A 119 19.21 1.68 3.83
C ILE A 119 18.06 2.17 2.94
N HIS A 120 16.97 2.59 3.57
CA HIS A 120 15.81 3.17 2.91
C HIS A 120 15.72 4.66 3.24
N SER A 121 15.55 5.52 2.25
CA SER A 121 15.39 6.97 2.42
C SER A 121 14.39 7.53 1.42
N ASN A 122 13.80 8.68 1.76
CA ASN A 122 12.91 9.45 0.88
C ASN A 122 13.63 10.62 0.20
N ALA A 123 14.97 10.57 0.10
CA ALA A 123 15.77 11.69 -0.40
C ALA A 123 15.47 12.09 -1.86
N TYR A 124 14.74 11.24 -2.59
CA TYR A 124 14.41 11.40 -4.01
C TYR A 124 12.89 11.39 -4.28
N ASP A 125 12.06 11.52 -3.23
CA ASP A 125 10.59 11.63 -3.32
C ASP A 125 10.10 13.06 -3.64
#